data_AF-A0A8S3X1T6-F1
#
_entry.id   AF-A0A8S3X1T6-F1
#
_cell.length_a   1.000
_cell.length_b   1.000
_cell.length_c   1.000
_cell.angle_alpha   90.00
_cell.angle_beta   90.00
_cell.angle_gamma   90.00
#
_symmetry.space_group_name_H-M   'P 1'
#
loop_
_entity.id
_entity.type
_entity.pdbx_description
1 polymer ?
#
loop_
_entity_poly.entity_id
_entity_poly.type
_entity_poly.pdbx_seq_one_letter_code
_entity_poly.pdbx_strand_id
1 'polypeptide(L)'
;MDSEILYVNENPCPHWIVPIPGDGSCLFHSLSFSMYGNIESSYEIRLAIIEYVVAHWDKLQLYTCDERGNPYINTDLYMTVMIKTTTYGSTSELMVAAALYPYAFEVYENGILRGSFGGDSGNPVKRLRFSGNFLGGHYEVLLPEVPPNDDSSNKNNKNLLKTGGRPKKANKRRPKTSALSRSQQIKEAAARCRQNKPEKRKETLIRYSFSCPEVHRAAVMRYTASHPEIHREAVYRYTTSHPEVNRDVVARYKDLHPELNLKLSKGKDQMKNYNFD
;
A
#
# COMPACT_ATOMS: atom_id res chain seq x y z
N MET A 1 -18.62 -21.26 5.04
CA MET A 1 -17.52 -20.52 4.40
C MET A 1 -17.97 -19.09 4.34
N ASP A 2 -17.16 -18.19 4.88
CA ASP A 2 -17.47 -16.77 4.82
C ASP A 2 -17.25 -16.26 3.39
N SER A 3 -18.03 -15.27 2.97
CA SER A 3 -17.93 -14.69 1.63
C SER A 3 -17.96 -13.17 1.69
N GLU A 4 -17.39 -12.55 0.67
CA GLU A 4 -17.29 -11.11 0.52
C GLU A 4 -17.58 -10.71 -0.93
N ILE A 5 -18.35 -9.64 -1.12
CA ILE A 5 -18.64 -9.10 -2.45
C ILE A 5 -17.58 -8.06 -2.76
N LEU A 6 -16.78 -8.32 -3.79
CA LEU A 6 -15.82 -7.35 -4.33
C LEU A 6 -16.45 -6.62 -5.51
N TYR A 7 -16.16 -5.34 -5.65
CA TYR A 7 -16.54 -4.57 -6.84
C TYR A 7 -15.36 -4.52 -7.81
N VAL A 8 -15.33 -5.45 -8.76
CA VAL A 8 -14.28 -5.54 -9.78
C VAL A 8 -14.81 -4.91 -11.07
N ASN A 9 -14.22 -3.80 -11.51
CA ASN A 9 -14.70 -3.03 -12.67
C ASN A 9 -16.20 -2.70 -12.58
N GLU A 10 -16.64 -2.22 -11.40
CA GLU A 10 -18.04 -1.86 -11.08
C GLU A 10 -19.03 -3.03 -11.07
N ASN A 11 -18.57 -4.28 -11.29
CA ASN A 11 -19.42 -5.46 -11.22
C ASN A 11 -19.27 -6.15 -9.85
N PRO A 12 -20.39 -6.53 -9.21
CA PRO A 12 -20.34 -7.32 -7.99
C PRO A 12 -19.80 -8.72 -8.32
N CYS A 13 -18.71 -9.09 -7.67
CA CYS A 13 -18.02 -10.36 -7.83
C CYS A 13 -17.93 -11.05 -6.46
N PRO A 14 -18.82 -12.02 -6.18
CA PRO A 14 -18.76 -12.81 -4.94
C PRO A 14 -17.45 -13.60 -4.86
N HIS A 15 -16.81 -13.57 -3.70
CA HIS A 15 -15.62 -14.36 -3.40
C HIS A 15 -15.76 -15.10 -2.07
N TRP A 16 -15.30 -16.35 -2.04
CA TRP A 16 -15.08 -17.11 -0.83
C TRP A 16 -13.83 -16.61 -0.11
N ILE A 17 -13.92 -16.45 1.21
CA ILE A 17 -12.78 -16.21 2.08
C ILE A 17 -12.20 -17.58 2.47
N VAL A 18 -10.93 -17.79 2.12
CA VAL A 18 -10.16 -18.96 2.58
C VAL A 18 -9.44 -18.58 3.88
N PRO A 19 -9.77 -19.22 5.01
CA PRO A 19 -9.10 -18.94 6.27
C PRO A 19 -7.62 -19.28 6.21
N ILE A 20 -6.78 -18.39 6.75
CA ILE A 20 -5.33 -18.54 6.80
C ILE A 20 -4.87 -18.48 8.27
N PRO A 21 -3.83 -19.24 8.70
CA PRO A 21 -3.31 -19.13 10.06
C PRO A 21 -2.84 -17.72 10.42
N GLY A 22 -3.27 -17.20 11.58
CA GLY A 22 -2.94 -15.87 12.11
C GLY A 22 -1.68 -15.83 12.98
N ASP A 23 -0.58 -16.45 12.55
CA ASP A 23 0.62 -16.71 13.36
C ASP A 23 1.81 -15.78 13.08
N GLY A 24 1.60 -14.71 12.31
CA GLY A 24 2.67 -13.84 11.82
C GLY A 24 3.08 -14.09 10.38
N SER A 25 2.81 -15.28 9.85
CA SER A 25 3.11 -15.64 8.45
C SER A 25 1.93 -15.50 7.51
N CYS A 26 0.78 -14.98 7.97
CA CYS A 26 -0.46 -14.91 7.19
C CYS A 26 -0.31 -14.33 5.77
N LEU A 27 0.53 -13.29 5.56
CA LEU A 27 0.80 -12.78 4.22
C LEU A 27 1.45 -13.85 3.33
N PHE A 28 2.50 -14.50 3.81
CA PHE A 28 3.26 -15.51 3.06
C PHE A 28 2.44 -16.80 2.86
N HIS A 29 1.62 -17.17 3.86
CA HIS A 29 0.63 -18.23 3.73
C HIS A 29 -0.39 -17.91 2.64
N SER A 30 -0.91 -16.68 2.62
CA SER A 30 -1.85 -16.23 1.60
C SER A 30 -1.22 -16.22 0.21
N LEU A 31 0.04 -15.77 0.09
CA LEU A 31 0.79 -15.85 -1.16
C LEU A 31 0.95 -17.30 -1.61
N SER A 32 1.44 -18.19 -0.74
CA SER A 32 1.58 -19.62 -1.02
C SER A 32 0.27 -20.24 -1.49
N PHE A 33 -0.81 -20.01 -0.75
CA PHE A 33 -2.10 -20.60 -1.07
C PHE A 33 -2.66 -20.05 -2.38
N SER A 34 -2.56 -18.73 -2.60
CA SER A 34 -3.05 -18.11 -3.84
C SER A 34 -2.32 -18.61 -5.10
N MET A 35 -1.04 -18.98 -4.97
CA MET A 35 -0.21 -19.46 -6.08
C MET A 35 -0.29 -20.97 -6.27
N TYR A 36 -0.31 -21.74 -5.18
CA TYR A 36 -0.10 -23.20 -5.19
C TYR A 36 -1.23 -24.02 -4.55
N GLY A 37 -2.24 -23.36 -3.97
CA GLY A 37 -3.39 -24.01 -3.34
C GLY A 37 -3.12 -24.60 -1.95
N ASN A 38 -1.95 -24.35 -1.36
CA ASN A 38 -1.57 -24.77 -0.01
C ASN A 38 -0.58 -23.78 0.63
N ILE A 39 -0.30 -23.94 1.92
CA ILE A 39 0.61 -23.06 2.67
C ILE A 39 2.04 -23.61 2.84
N GLU A 40 2.40 -24.72 2.18
CA GLU A 40 3.68 -25.42 2.43
C GLU A 40 4.89 -24.60 1.97
N SER A 41 4.76 -23.84 0.88
CA SER A 41 5.84 -23.00 0.34
C SER A 41 5.99 -21.64 1.04
N SER A 42 5.28 -21.38 2.13
CA SER A 42 5.24 -20.05 2.76
C SER A 42 6.61 -19.57 3.24
N TYR A 43 7.40 -20.47 3.83
CA TYR A 43 8.74 -20.13 4.30
C TYR A 43 9.70 -19.89 3.14
N GLU A 44 9.63 -20.69 2.08
CA GLU A 44 10.44 -20.52 0.87
C GLU A 44 10.13 -19.18 0.17
N ILE A 45 8.85 -18.84 0.04
CA ILE A 45 8.40 -17.54 -0.50
C ILE A 45 8.93 -16.39 0.36
N ARG A 46 8.85 -16.51 1.69
CA ARG A 46 9.38 -15.52 2.63
C ARG A 46 10.88 -15.30 2.40
N LEU A 47 11.67 -16.37 2.33
CA LEU A 47 13.10 -16.28 2.09
C LEU A 47 13.42 -15.63 0.73
N ALA A 48 12.76 -16.06 -0.34
CA ALA A 48 12.98 -15.48 -1.67
C ALA A 48 12.68 -13.98 -1.72
N ILE A 49 11.61 -13.54 -1.04
CA ILE A 49 11.28 -12.12 -0.91
C ILE A 49 12.36 -11.37 -0.13
N ILE A 50 12.80 -11.90 1.02
CA ILE A 50 13.83 -11.27 1.85
C ILE A 50 15.14 -11.10 1.07
N GLU A 51 15.59 -12.15 0.40
CA GLU A 51 16.79 -12.12 -0.44
C GLU A 51 16.70 -11.05 -1.52
N TYR A 52 15.53 -10.95 -2.18
CA TYR A 52 15.31 -9.92 -3.19
C TYR A 52 15.31 -8.51 -2.60
N VAL A 53 14.69 -8.29 -1.43
CA VAL A 53 14.68 -6.99 -0.75
C VAL A 53 16.11 -6.56 -0.39
N VAL A 54 16.90 -7.46 0.20
CA VAL A 54 18.30 -7.21 0.57
C VAL A 54 19.13 -6.87 -0.68
N ALA A 55 18.96 -7.62 -1.77
CA ALA A 55 19.68 -7.39 -3.02
C ALA A 55 19.30 -6.06 -3.70
N HIS A 56 18.13 -5.50 -3.41
CA HIS A 56 17.61 -4.27 -4.03
C HIS A 56 17.31 -3.17 -3.00
N TRP A 57 18.07 -3.16 -1.91
CA TRP A 57 17.82 -2.32 -0.74
C TRP A 57 17.62 -0.84 -1.06
N ASP A 58 18.47 -0.25 -1.90
CA ASP A 58 18.41 1.17 -2.27
C ASP A 58 17.05 1.61 -2.85
N LYS A 59 16.32 0.67 -3.48
CA LYS A 59 15.00 0.93 -4.07
C LYS A 59 13.87 0.61 -3.12
N LEU A 60 14.07 -0.37 -2.23
CA LEU A 60 13.00 -0.98 -1.45
C LEU A 60 12.98 -0.53 0.02
N GLN A 61 14.08 0.03 0.54
CA GLN A 61 14.20 0.43 1.94
C GLN A 61 13.00 1.25 2.41
N LEU A 62 12.61 2.28 1.65
CA LEU A 62 11.51 3.18 2.01
C LEU A 62 10.13 2.52 2.04
N TYR A 63 10.00 1.34 1.45
CA TYR A 63 8.75 0.58 1.39
C TYR A 63 8.69 -0.52 2.44
N THR A 64 9.82 -0.85 3.08
CA THR A 64 9.85 -1.78 4.20
C THR A 64 9.16 -1.18 5.42
N CYS A 65 8.67 -2.04 6.32
CA CYS A 65 7.97 -1.59 7.51
C CYS A 65 8.23 -2.49 8.72
N ASP A 66 8.69 -1.90 9.82
CA ASP A 66 8.83 -2.56 11.12
C ASP A 66 7.51 -2.57 11.91
N GLU A 67 7.52 -3.21 13.08
CA GLU A 67 6.37 -3.30 13.99
C GLU A 67 5.79 -1.95 14.45
N ARG A 68 6.52 -0.85 14.23
CA ARG A 68 6.14 0.52 14.62
C ARG A 68 5.70 1.35 13.44
N GLY A 69 5.62 0.79 12.23
CA GLY A 69 5.28 1.54 11.03
C GLY A 69 6.46 2.26 10.37
N ASN A 70 7.71 1.99 10.81
CA ASN A 70 8.89 2.68 10.29
C ASN A 70 9.66 1.83 9.28
N PRO A 71 10.27 2.44 8.25
CA PRO A 71 11.22 1.74 7.41
C PRO A 71 12.40 1.19 8.20
N TYR A 72 12.81 -0.03 7.87
CA TYR A 72 14.01 -0.61 8.46
C TYR A 72 15.24 0.21 8.08
N ILE A 73 16.14 0.39 9.05
CA ILE A 73 17.31 1.26 8.89
C ILE A 73 18.42 0.65 8.02
N ASN A 74 18.51 -0.68 7.95
CA ASN A 74 19.49 -1.42 7.16
C ASN A 74 19.01 -2.85 6.83
N THR A 75 19.73 -3.50 5.93
CA THR A 75 19.47 -4.86 5.46
C THR A 75 19.58 -5.90 6.56
N ASP A 76 20.58 -5.78 7.44
CA ASP A 76 20.86 -6.80 8.48
C ASP A 76 19.71 -6.88 9.49
N LEU A 77 19.20 -5.73 9.92
CA LEU A 77 18.04 -5.66 10.80
C LEU A 77 16.78 -6.18 10.10
N TYR A 78 16.54 -5.74 8.85
CA TYR A 78 15.42 -6.23 8.05
C TYR A 78 15.46 -7.77 7.94
N MET A 79 16.60 -8.34 7.54
CA MET A 79 16.76 -9.79 7.35
C MET A 79 16.61 -10.55 8.66
N THR A 80 17.26 -10.10 9.74
CA THR A 80 17.22 -10.76 11.05
C THR A 80 15.81 -10.79 11.64
N VAL A 81 15.01 -9.75 11.38
CA VAL A 81 13.63 -9.68 11.84
C VAL A 81 12.72 -10.47 10.91
N MET A 82 12.77 -10.23 9.59
CA MET A 82 11.85 -10.83 8.62
C MET A 82 12.02 -12.33 8.44
N ILE A 83 13.18 -12.92 8.76
CA ILE A 83 13.37 -14.38 8.69
C ILE A 83 12.53 -15.14 9.72
N LYS A 84 12.10 -14.46 10.80
CA LYS A 84 11.25 -15.05 11.83
C LYS A 84 9.86 -15.29 11.25
N THR A 85 9.36 -16.52 11.37
CA THR A 85 8.02 -16.90 10.87
C THR A 85 6.89 -16.14 11.56
N THR A 86 7.15 -15.51 12.70
CA THR A 86 6.17 -14.70 13.44
C THR A 86 6.14 -13.23 13.04
N THR A 87 7.05 -12.78 12.17
CA THR A 87 7.09 -11.39 11.72
C THR A 87 6.13 -11.16 10.56
N TYR A 88 5.25 -10.18 10.72
CA TYR A 88 4.30 -9.75 9.69
C TYR A 88 5.02 -9.20 8.46
N GLY A 89 4.52 -9.58 7.29
CA GLY A 89 4.86 -8.92 6.04
C GLY A 89 3.96 -7.71 5.78
N SER A 90 4.45 -6.82 4.93
CA SER A 90 3.86 -5.52 4.62
C SER A 90 3.75 -5.31 3.11
N THR A 91 3.57 -4.05 2.71
CA THR A 91 3.46 -3.66 1.30
C THR A 91 4.74 -3.99 0.51
N SER A 92 5.94 -3.86 1.10
CA SER A 92 7.19 -4.20 0.41
C SER A 92 7.22 -5.65 -0.05
N GLU A 93 6.76 -6.57 0.79
CA GLU A 93 6.77 -8.00 0.48
C GLU A 93 5.78 -8.31 -0.67
N LEU A 94 4.63 -7.64 -0.72
CA LEU A 94 3.68 -7.74 -1.84
C LEU A 94 4.24 -7.19 -3.15
N MET A 95 4.91 -6.03 -3.10
CA MET A 95 5.58 -5.45 -4.26
C MET A 95 6.64 -6.39 -4.83
N VAL A 96 7.41 -7.02 -3.94
CA VAL A 96 8.45 -7.97 -4.33
C VAL A 96 7.87 -9.29 -4.82
N ALA A 97 6.81 -9.80 -4.19
CA ALA A 97 6.11 -10.98 -4.68
C ALA A 97 5.60 -10.78 -6.11
N ALA A 98 5.01 -9.61 -6.41
CA ALA A 98 4.58 -9.25 -7.76
C ALA A 98 5.73 -9.13 -8.78
N ALA A 99 6.97 -8.90 -8.31
CA ALA A 99 8.15 -8.84 -9.17
C ALA A 99 8.80 -10.22 -9.38
N LEU A 100 8.73 -11.11 -8.39
CA LEU A 100 9.32 -12.44 -8.41
C LEU A 100 8.44 -13.46 -9.13
N TYR A 101 7.13 -13.35 -8.97
CA TYR A 101 6.17 -14.34 -9.47
C TYR A 101 5.33 -13.77 -10.62
N PRO A 102 4.87 -14.60 -11.56
CA PRO A 102 4.10 -14.17 -12.72
C PRO A 102 2.63 -13.89 -12.38
N TYR A 103 2.39 -13.18 -11.27
CA TYR A 103 1.06 -12.84 -10.75
C TYR A 103 0.99 -11.36 -10.42
N ALA A 104 -0.20 -10.80 -10.60
CA ALA A 104 -0.55 -9.53 -9.97
C ALA A 104 -1.29 -9.82 -8.66
N PHE A 105 -1.11 -8.97 -7.66
CA PHE A 105 -1.77 -9.11 -6.36
C PHE A 105 -2.65 -7.90 -6.08
N GLU A 106 -3.91 -8.13 -5.75
CA GLU A 106 -4.85 -7.11 -5.30
C GLU A 106 -5.22 -7.36 -3.84
N VAL A 107 -5.15 -6.31 -3.02
CA VAL A 107 -5.50 -6.37 -1.60
C VAL A 107 -6.79 -5.60 -1.38
N TYR A 108 -7.78 -6.25 -0.79
CA TYR A 108 -9.08 -5.69 -0.47
C TYR A 108 -9.28 -5.58 1.05
N GLU A 109 -9.94 -4.52 1.49
CA GLU A 109 -10.38 -4.35 2.87
C GLU A 109 -11.85 -3.90 2.84
N ASN A 110 -12.75 -4.70 3.41
CA ASN A 110 -14.19 -4.47 3.41
C ASN A 110 -14.76 -4.22 2.00
N GLY A 111 -14.38 -5.06 1.04
CA GLY A 111 -14.82 -5.02 -0.36
C GLY A 111 -14.15 -3.93 -1.21
N ILE A 112 -13.31 -3.09 -0.61
CA ILE A 112 -12.66 -1.94 -1.26
C ILE A 112 -11.22 -2.29 -1.62
N LEU A 113 -10.84 -2.10 -2.88
CA LEU A 113 -9.46 -2.26 -3.34
C LEU A 113 -8.55 -1.24 -2.63
N ARG A 114 -7.58 -1.75 -1.86
CA ARG A 114 -6.58 -0.94 -1.14
C ARG A 114 -5.28 -0.80 -1.90
N GLY A 115 -4.88 -1.85 -2.63
CA GLY A 115 -3.63 -1.85 -3.37
C GLY A 115 -3.65 -2.89 -4.49
N SER A 116 -2.93 -2.58 -5.57
CA SER A 116 -2.69 -3.48 -6.69
C SER A 116 -1.20 -3.47 -7.03
N PHE A 117 -0.62 -4.66 -7.17
CA PHE A 117 0.81 -4.88 -7.33
C PHE A 117 1.04 -5.76 -8.57
N GLY A 118 1.87 -5.33 -9.52
CA GLY A 118 2.20 -6.11 -10.72
C GLY A 118 1.26 -5.94 -11.94
N GLY A 119 0.42 -4.90 -11.94
CA GLY A 119 -0.70 -4.71 -12.89
C GLY A 119 -0.37 -4.41 -14.37
N ASP A 120 0.89 -4.20 -14.74
CA ASP A 120 1.24 -3.79 -16.11
C ASP A 120 1.39 -4.95 -17.12
N SER A 121 1.30 -6.20 -16.65
CA SER A 121 1.86 -7.36 -17.38
C SER A 121 0.85 -8.31 -18.03
N GLY A 122 -0.47 -8.11 -17.83
CA GLY A 122 -1.48 -9.12 -18.20
C GLY A 122 -1.40 -10.41 -17.36
N ASN A 123 -0.67 -10.36 -16.25
CA ASN A 123 -0.52 -11.49 -15.33
C ASN A 123 -1.87 -11.83 -14.67
N PRO A 124 -2.13 -13.12 -14.35
CA PRO A 124 -3.30 -13.49 -13.57
C PRO A 124 -3.33 -12.76 -12.22
N VAL A 125 -4.50 -12.25 -11.87
CA VAL A 125 -4.71 -11.49 -10.63
C VAL A 125 -5.07 -12.45 -9.49
N LYS A 126 -4.34 -12.34 -8.39
CA LYS A 126 -4.58 -13.04 -7.12
C LYS A 126 -5.10 -12.03 -6.10
N ARG A 127 -6.24 -12.33 -5.47
CA ARG A 127 -6.91 -11.41 -4.56
C ARG A 127 -6.73 -11.85 -3.12
N LEU A 128 -6.34 -10.90 -2.29
CA LEU A 128 -6.15 -11.08 -0.86
C LEU A 128 -7.11 -10.17 -0.11
N ARG A 129 -7.60 -10.66 1.03
CA ARG A 129 -8.34 -9.87 2.00
C ARG A 129 -7.39 -9.43 3.09
N PHE A 130 -7.46 -8.17 3.49
CA PHE A 130 -6.82 -7.64 4.68
C PHE A 130 -7.89 -7.26 5.70
N SER A 131 -7.70 -7.69 6.95
CA SER A 131 -8.59 -7.37 8.06
C SER A 131 -7.81 -6.97 9.31
N GLY A 132 -8.46 -6.27 10.24
CA GLY A 132 -7.85 -5.85 11.50
C GLY A 132 -7.18 -4.49 11.44
N ASN A 133 -6.30 -4.23 12.39
CA ASN A 133 -5.59 -2.95 12.47
C ASN A 133 -4.28 -3.01 11.68
N PHE A 134 -3.73 -1.84 11.42
CA PHE A 134 -2.59 -1.68 10.53
C PHE A 134 -1.28 -2.35 11.00
N LEU A 135 -1.03 -2.38 12.31
CA LEU A 135 0.20 -2.92 12.89
C LEU A 135 0.14 -4.43 13.19
N GLY A 136 -1.02 -5.05 13.00
CA GLY A 136 -1.26 -6.46 13.33
C GLY A 136 -2.41 -7.07 12.52
N GLY A 137 -2.59 -6.59 11.28
CA GLY A 137 -3.66 -7.02 10.42
C GLY A 137 -3.39 -8.41 9.85
N HIS A 138 -4.46 -9.05 9.40
CA HIS A 138 -4.46 -10.42 8.94
C HIS A 138 -4.77 -10.50 7.46
N TYR A 139 -3.97 -11.29 6.74
CA TYR A 139 -4.18 -11.59 5.34
C TYR A 139 -4.86 -12.95 5.17
N GLU A 140 -5.87 -12.98 4.30
CA GLU A 140 -6.57 -14.17 3.84
C GLU A 140 -6.66 -14.18 2.31
N VAL A 141 -7.06 -15.30 1.72
CA VAL A 141 -7.20 -15.43 0.25
C VAL A 141 -8.67 -15.30 -0.15
N LEU A 142 -8.91 -14.55 -1.23
CA LEU A 142 -10.22 -14.41 -1.87
C LEU A 142 -10.26 -15.21 -3.16
N LEU A 143 -11.16 -16.20 -3.22
CA LEU A 143 -11.40 -17.01 -4.42
C LEU A 143 -12.76 -16.68 -5.02
N PRO A 144 -12.87 -16.39 -6.33
CA PRO A 144 -14.17 -16.09 -6.94
C PRO A 144 -15.11 -17.29 -6.84
N GLU A 145 -16.38 -17.07 -6.45
CA GLU A 145 -17.35 -18.18 -6.30
C GLU A 145 -17.67 -18.87 -7.62
N VAL A 146 -17.66 -18.10 -8.70
CA VAL A 146 -17.75 -18.60 -10.07
C VAL A 146 -16.40 -18.33 -10.72
N PRO A 147 -15.65 -19.36 -11.17
CA PRO A 147 -14.44 -19.12 -11.92
C PRO A 147 -14.79 -18.28 -13.15
N PRO A 148 -13.94 -17.30 -13.54
CA PRO A 148 -14.20 -16.52 -14.74
C PRO A 148 -14.43 -17.49 -15.91
N ASN A 149 -15.56 -17.37 -16.59
CA ASN A 149 -15.92 -18.21 -17.73
C ASN A 149 -14.73 -18.29 -18.69
N ASP A 150 -14.22 -19.49 -18.87
CA ASP A 150 -13.11 -19.80 -19.75
C ASP A 150 -13.64 -19.81 -21.20
N ASP A 151 -13.90 -18.62 -21.75
CA ASP A 151 -14.30 -18.42 -23.15
C ASP A 151 -13.07 -18.60 -24.05
N SER A 152 -12.59 -19.83 -24.18
CA SER A 152 -11.69 -20.22 -25.28
C SER A 152 -11.67 -21.73 -25.56
N SER A 153 -12.85 -22.28 -25.82
CA SER A 153 -12.96 -23.42 -26.72
C SER A 153 -13.21 -22.94 -28.15
N ASN A 154 -12.15 -22.69 -28.92
CA ASN A 154 -12.26 -22.89 -30.37
C ASN A 154 -10.94 -23.34 -30.99
N LYS A 155 -10.81 -24.67 -31.11
CA LYS A 155 -9.87 -25.30 -32.02
C LYS A 155 -10.39 -25.09 -33.44
N ASN A 156 -9.63 -24.35 -34.26
CA ASN A 156 -9.25 -24.68 -35.64
C ASN A 156 -9.13 -23.41 -36.51
N ASN A 157 -7.90 -23.03 -36.84
CA ASN A 157 -7.48 -23.07 -38.24
C ASN A 157 -5.95 -22.95 -38.37
N LYS A 158 -5.35 -24.03 -38.90
CA LYS A 158 -4.03 -23.99 -39.52
C LYS A 158 -4.19 -23.35 -40.90
N ASN A 159 -3.40 -22.32 -41.21
CA ASN A 159 -2.39 -22.41 -42.27
C ASN A 159 -1.60 -21.09 -42.46
N LEU A 160 -0.27 -21.27 -42.39
CA LEU A 160 0.79 -20.66 -43.18
C LEU A 160 0.66 -19.21 -43.68
N LEU A 161 1.63 -18.38 -43.29
CA LEU A 161 2.55 -17.73 -44.24
C LEU A 161 3.85 -17.33 -43.52
N LYS A 162 4.92 -18.06 -43.85
CA LYS A 162 6.31 -17.62 -43.64
C LYS A 162 6.55 -16.39 -44.51
N THR A 163 6.99 -15.26 -43.95
CA THR A 163 7.82 -14.29 -44.67
C THR A 163 8.81 -13.58 -43.75
N GLY A 164 10.09 -13.65 -44.12
CA GLY A 164 11.08 -12.58 -44.04
C GLY A 164 11.46 -11.99 -42.68
N GLY A 165 12.52 -12.52 -42.08
CA GLY A 165 13.26 -11.83 -41.02
C GLY A 165 13.85 -10.50 -41.49
N ARG A 166 13.56 -9.41 -40.77
CA ARG A 166 14.14 -8.08 -40.99
C ARG A 166 15.58 -8.02 -40.45
N PRO A 167 16.60 -7.62 -41.23
CA PRO A 167 17.97 -7.61 -40.77
C PRO A 167 18.20 -6.54 -39.68
N LYS A 168 18.97 -6.90 -38.65
CA LYS A 168 19.36 -6.03 -37.53
C LYS A 168 20.23 -4.88 -38.05
N LYS A 169 19.72 -3.64 -38.03
CA LYS A 169 20.53 -2.45 -38.26
C LYS A 169 21.46 -2.21 -37.07
N ALA A 170 22.75 -2.08 -37.33
CA ALA A 170 23.75 -1.67 -36.34
C ALA A 170 23.41 -0.28 -35.78
N ASN A 171 23.38 -0.16 -34.45
CA ASN A 171 23.11 1.08 -33.74
C ASN A 171 24.25 2.09 -33.96
N LYS A 172 24.10 2.98 -34.95
CA LYS A 172 24.88 4.23 -35.00
C LYS A 172 24.42 5.10 -33.82
N ARG A 173 25.29 5.23 -32.80
CA ARG A 173 25.07 6.14 -31.66
C ARG A 173 24.83 7.56 -32.18
N ARG A 174 23.70 8.16 -31.79
CA ARG A 174 23.39 9.57 -32.06
C ARG A 174 24.42 10.47 -31.33
N PRO A 175 24.94 11.53 -31.96
CA PRO A 175 25.85 12.47 -31.30
C PRO A 175 25.15 13.17 -30.11
N LYS A 176 25.90 13.39 -29.02
CA LYS A 176 25.45 14.19 -27.87
C LYS A 176 25.37 15.66 -28.31
N THR A 177 24.16 16.22 -28.35
CA THR A 177 23.89 17.62 -28.73
C THR A 177 23.78 18.58 -27.55
N SER A 178 24.10 18.16 -26.33
CA SER A 178 24.04 19.02 -25.15
C SER A 178 25.37 19.04 -24.42
N ALA A 179 25.87 20.25 -24.16
CA ALA A 179 27.08 20.52 -23.37
C ALA A 179 26.88 20.28 -21.86
N LEU A 180 25.62 20.12 -21.41
CA LEU A 180 25.30 19.90 -20.01
C LEU A 180 25.59 18.46 -19.61
N SER A 181 26.10 18.27 -18.40
CA SER A 181 26.21 16.95 -17.79
C SER A 181 24.83 16.28 -17.70
N ARG A 182 24.77 14.95 -17.82
CA ARG A 182 23.53 14.18 -17.69
C ARG A 182 22.82 14.45 -16.36
N SER A 183 23.58 14.70 -15.30
CA SER A 183 23.03 15.07 -13.98
C SER A 183 22.35 16.44 -14.01
N GLN A 184 22.93 17.42 -14.71
CA GLN A 184 22.34 18.76 -14.87
C GLN A 184 21.08 18.72 -15.74
N GLN A 185 21.09 17.94 -16.83
CA GLN A 185 19.91 17.75 -17.68
C GLN A 185 18.74 17.12 -16.91
N ILE A 186 19.01 16.15 -16.03
CA ILE A 186 17.98 15.52 -15.18
C ILE A 186 17.45 16.53 -14.14
N LYS A 187 18.33 17.34 -13.52
CA LYS A 187 17.93 18.37 -12.55
C LYS A 187 17.05 19.44 -13.20
N GLU A 188 17.43 19.94 -14.37
CA GLU A 188 16.64 20.92 -15.13
C GLU A 188 15.31 20.32 -15.61
N ALA A 189 15.30 19.09 -16.13
CA ALA A 189 14.07 18.42 -16.51
C ALA A 189 13.12 18.25 -15.31
N ALA A 190 13.65 17.88 -14.14
CA ALA A 190 12.87 17.77 -12.90
C ALA A 190 12.37 19.14 -12.41
N ALA A 191 13.11 20.23 -12.60
CA ALA A 191 12.66 21.58 -12.28
C ALA A 191 11.54 22.06 -13.24
N ARG A 192 11.70 21.81 -14.55
CA ARG A 192 10.69 22.15 -15.57
C ARG A 192 9.40 21.34 -15.40
N CYS A 193 9.51 20.06 -15.05
CA CYS A 193 8.35 19.23 -14.69
C CYS A 193 7.62 19.74 -13.45
N ARG A 194 8.33 20.32 -12.46
CA ARG A 194 7.74 20.90 -11.25
C ARG A 194 6.89 22.15 -11.52
N GLN A 195 7.27 22.97 -12.49
CA GLN A 195 6.55 24.20 -12.85
C GLN A 195 5.36 23.94 -13.79
N ASN A 196 5.49 23.02 -14.75
CA ASN A 196 4.54 22.93 -15.86
C ASN A 196 3.44 21.86 -15.69
N LYS A 197 3.44 21.05 -14.62
CA LYS A 197 2.44 19.98 -14.39
C LYS A 197 2.02 19.82 -12.92
N PRO A 198 1.41 20.83 -12.28
CA PRO A 198 0.94 20.74 -10.90
C PRO A 198 -0.13 19.66 -10.69
N GLU A 199 -0.99 19.43 -11.70
CA GLU A 199 -2.04 18.40 -11.70
C GLU A 199 -1.48 16.98 -11.63
N LYS A 200 -0.54 16.62 -12.52
CA LYS A 200 0.11 15.30 -12.48
C LYS A 200 0.86 15.06 -11.16
N ARG A 201 1.39 16.12 -10.54
CA ARG A 201 2.04 16.02 -9.23
C ARG A 201 1.04 15.68 -8.14
N LYS A 202 -0.12 16.36 -8.09
CA LYS A 202 -1.21 16.05 -7.16
C LYS A 202 -1.65 14.60 -7.35
N GLU A 203 -1.86 14.17 -8.59
CA GLU A 203 -2.25 12.80 -8.92
C GLU A 203 -1.21 11.75 -8.49
N THR A 204 0.10 12.03 -8.66
CA THR A 204 1.16 11.15 -8.14
C THR A 204 1.28 11.16 -6.62
N LEU A 205 1.05 12.31 -5.95
CA LEU A 205 1.07 12.38 -4.50
C LEU A 205 -0.11 11.63 -3.90
N ILE A 206 -1.27 11.76 -4.55
CA ILE A 206 -2.49 11.01 -4.28
C ILE A 206 -2.18 9.52 -4.44
N ARG A 207 -1.72 9.07 -5.62
CA ARG A 207 -1.33 7.67 -5.84
C ARG A 207 -0.32 7.17 -4.82
N TYR A 208 0.70 7.95 -4.47
CA TYR A 208 1.70 7.59 -3.48
C TYR A 208 1.12 7.50 -2.06
N SER A 209 0.23 8.42 -1.69
CA SER A 209 -0.49 8.38 -0.42
C SER A 209 -1.47 7.20 -0.35
N PHE A 210 -1.95 6.71 -1.50
CA PHE A 210 -2.83 5.55 -1.61
C PHE A 210 -2.07 4.22 -1.73
N SER A 211 -0.92 4.19 -2.40
CA SER A 211 -0.10 2.99 -2.58
C SER A 211 0.84 2.74 -1.39
N CYS A 212 1.16 3.79 -0.63
CA CYS A 212 2.02 3.73 0.56
C CYS A 212 1.47 4.66 1.66
N PRO A 213 0.24 4.42 2.16
CA PRO A 213 -0.37 5.25 3.21
C PRO A 213 0.47 5.28 4.48
N GLU A 214 1.25 4.22 4.72
CA GLU A 214 2.23 4.04 5.79
C GLU A 214 3.35 5.07 5.75
N VAL A 215 4.06 5.13 4.62
CA VAL A 215 5.16 6.05 4.39
C VAL A 215 4.66 7.48 4.36
N HIS A 216 3.46 7.70 3.81
CA HIS A 216 2.83 9.02 3.80
C HIS A 216 2.45 9.49 5.21
N ARG A 217 1.79 8.67 6.04
CA ARG A 217 1.45 9.02 7.42
C ARG A 217 2.69 9.25 8.27
N ALA A 218 3.68 8.36 8.22
CA ALA A 218 4.92 8.50 8.96
C ALA A 218 5.71 9.76 8.50
N ALA A 219 5.71 10.07 7.20
CA ALA A 219 6.31 11.30 6.70
C ALA A 219 5.58 12.55 7.19
N VAL A 220 4.24 12.55 7.19
CA VAL A 220 3.44 13.66 7.74
C VAL A 220 3.71 13.82 9.23
N MET A 221 3.76 12.74 10.02
CA MET A 221 4.07 12.81 11.45
C MET A 221 5.45 13.41 11.72
N ARG A 222 6.49 12.96 11.00
CA ARG A 222 7.84 13.51 11.12
C ARG A 222 7.91 14.99 10.73
N TYR A 223 7.24 15.36 9.65
CA TYR A 223 7.18 16.75 9.20
C TYR A 223 6.49 17.64 10.23
N THR A 224 5.33 17.21 10.74
CA THR A 224 4.58 17.93 11.79
C THR A 224 5.38 18.05 13.08
N ALA A 225 6.07 17.00 13.52
CA ALA A 225 6.90 17.03 14.73
C ALA A 225 8.11 17.97 14.60
N SER A 226 8.70 18.07 13.41
CA SER A 226 9.82 18.98 13.14
C SER A 226 9.40 20.40 12.79
N HIS A 227 8.12 20.61 12.41
CA HIS A 227 7.57 21.91 12.01
C HIS A 227 6.20 22.18 12.67
N PRO A 228 6.14 22.22 14.02
CA PRO A 228 4.88 22.33 14.75
C PRO A 228 4.11 23.62 14.42
N GLU A 229 4.83 24.72 14.18
CA GLU A 229 4.22 26.02 13.84
C GLU A 229 3.50 25.98 12.48
N ILE A 230 4.06 25.30 11.49
CA ILE A 230 3.45 25.16 10.17
C ILE A 230 2.17 24.32 10.27
N HIS A 231 2.20 23.24 11.06
CA HIS A 231 1.03 22.41 11.29
C HIS A 231 -0.06 23.18 12.04
N ARG A 232 0.31 23.91 13.10
CA ARG A 232 -0.61 24.73 13.89
C ARG A 232 -1.30 25.80 13.05
N GLU A 233 -0.54 26.51 12.22
CA GLU A 233 -1.06 27.52 11.30
C GLU A 233 -1.99 26.91 10.24
N ALA A 234 -1.64 25.74 9.70
CA ALA A 234 -2.48 25.03 8.73
C ALA A 234 -3.81 24.56 9.36
N VAL A 235 -3.76 23.99 10.57
CA VAL A 235 -4.95 23.59 11.33
C VAL A 235 -5.81 24.82 11.64
N TYR A 236 -5.20 25.92 12.10
CA TYR A 236 -5.90 27.16 12.36
C TYR A 236 -6.66 27.65 11.12
N ARG A 237 -5.97 27.80 9.99
CA ARG A 237 -6.60 28.22 8.72
C ARG A 237 -7.72 27.30 8.28
N TYR A 238 -7.54 25.99 8.40
CA TYR A 238 -8.55 25.01 8.03
C TYR A 238 -9.78 25.13 8.93
N THR A 239 -9.59 25.18 10.25
CA THR A 239 -10.70 25.31 11.22
C THR A 239 -11.44 26.64 11.12
N THR A 240 -10.75 27.73 10.78
CA THR A 240 -11.38 29.04 10.54
C THR A 240 -12.18 29.07 9.24
N SER A 241 -11.72 28.36 8.20
CA SER A 241 -12.41 28.30 6.89
C SER A 241 -13.51 27.23 6.81
N HIS A 242 -13.52 26.25 7.71
CA HIS A 242 -14.48 25.15 7.76
C HIS A 242 -15.05 24.94 9.18
N PRO A 243 -15.77 25.93 9.73
CA PRO A 243 -16.27 25.90 11.11
C PRO A 243 -17.28 24.78 11.36
N GLU A 244 -18.07 24.39 10.36
CA GLU A 244 -19.03 23.29 10.42
C GLU A 244 -18.36 21.93 10.63
N VAL A 245 -17.26 21.65 9.93
CA VAL A 245 -16.49 20.41 10.08
C VAL A 245 -15.92 20.31 11.50
N ASN A 246 -15.40 21.42 12.03
CA ASN A 246 -14.88 21.46 13.39
C ASN A 246 -15.99 21.24 14.43
N ARG A 247 -17.16 21.84 14.23
CA ARG A 247 -18.33 21.66 15.11
C ARG A 247 -18.76 20.19 15.17
N ASP A 248 -18.84 19.52 14.03
CA ASP A 248 -19.21 18.11 13.94
C ASP A 248 -18.16 17.17 14.55
N VAL A 249 -16.88 17.47 14.36
CA VAL A 249 -15.79 16.70 14.98
C VAL A 249 -15.84 16.84 16.51
N VAL A 250 -16.04 18.05 17.02
CA VAL A 250 -16.17 18.30 18.46
C VAL A 250 -17.42 17.64 19.03
N ALA A 251 -18.55 17.64 18.32
CA ALA A 251 -19.77 16.95 18.74
C ALA A 251 -19.54 15.43 18.84
N ARG A 252 -18.98 14.81 17.79
CA ARG A 252 -18.65 13.38 17.79
C ARG A 252 -17.66 13.00 18.89
N TYR A 253 -16.66 13.84 19.12
CA TYR A 253 -15.69 13.61 20.20
C TYR A 253 -16.35 13.66 21.58
N LYS A 254 -17.31 14.57 21.81
CA LYS A 254 -18.08 14.65 23.07
C LYS A 254 -19.00 13.44 23.27
N ASP A 255 -19.59 12.94 22.19
CA ASP A 255 -20.48 11.77 22.25
C ASP A 255 -19.70 10.48 22.53
N LEU A 256 -18.48 10.37 22.01
CA LEU A 256 -17.59 9.22 22.23
C LEU A 256 -16.86 9.25 23.58
N HIS A 257 -16.79 10.41 24.24
CA HIS A 257 -16.10 10.60 25.52
C HIS A 257 -16.99 11.25 26.61
N PRO A 258 -18.12 10.64 26.98
CA PRO A 258 -19.05 11.19 27.98
C PRO A 258 -18.43 11.36 29.38
N GLU A 259 -17.40 10.58 29.72
CA GLU A 259 -16.66 10.64 30.99
C GLU A 259 -15.96 11.99 31.22
N LEU A 260 -15.55 12.69 30.16
CA LEU A 260 -14.92 14.00 30.24
C LEU A 260 -15.94 15.08 30.63
N ASN A 261 -17.18 14.96 30.14
CA ASN A 261 -18.27 15.87 30.51
C ASN A 261 -18.69 15.69 31.98
N LEU A 262 -18.62 14.45 32.50
CA LEU A 262 -18.92 14.13 33.90
C LEU A 262 -17.83 14.65 34.88
N LYS A 263 -16.55 14.64 34.46
CA LYS A 263 -15.45 15.22 35.24
C LYS A 263 -15.53 16.76 35.26
N LEU A 264 -15.93 17.38 34.16
CA LEU A 264 -16.13 18.83 34.06
C LEU A 264 -17.33 19.33 34.89
N SER A 265 -18.39 18.53 35.05
CA SER A 265 -19.52 18.88 35.93
C SER A 265 -19.15 18.74 37.41
N LYS A 266 -18.50 17.64 37.82
CA LYS A 266 -18.04 17.43 39.20
C LYS A 266 -17.00 18.46 39.67
N GLY A 267 -16.11 18.90 38.77
CA GLY A 267 -15.14 19.96 39.09
C GLY A 267 -15.78 21.34 39.32
N LYS A 268 -16.91 21.64 38.68
CA LYS A 268 -17.66 22.88 38.88
C LYS A 268 -18.45 22.89 40.20
N ASP A 269 -18.93 21.73 40.66
CA ASP A 269 -19.59 21.60 41.96
C ASP A 269 -18.60 21.70 43.13
N GLN A 270 -17.37 21.21 42.97
CA GLN A 270 -16.30 21.38 43.97
C GLN A 270 -15.82 22.83 44.11
N MET A 271 -15.87 23.64 43.04
CA MET A 271 -15.52 25.06 43.11
C MET A 271 -16.64 25.96 43.68
N LYS A 272 -17.88 25.49 43.77
CA LYS A 272 -18.98 26.24 44.40
C LYS A 272 -18.99 26.13 45.93
N ASN A 273 -18.34 25.11 46.50
CA ASN A 273 -18.25 24.90 47.95
C ASN A 273 -17.06 25.60 48.62
N TYR A 274 -16.33 26.46 47.90
CA TYR A 274 -15.19 27.24 48.42
C TYR A 274 -15.47 28.75 48.51
N ASN A 275 -16.73 29.14 48.67
CA ASN A 275 -17.12 30.51 48.98
C ASN A 275 -18.17 30.50 50.10
N PHE A 276 -17.74 30.28 51.34
CA PHE A 276 -18.38 30.79 52.56
C PHE A 276 -17.31 30.75 53.67
N ASP A 277 -16.63 31.89 53.83
CA ASP A 277 -16.47 32.64 55.09
C ASP A 277 -15.58 33.86 54.85
#